data_AF-A0A7Y3GSG5-F1
#
_entry.id   AF-A0A7Y3GSG5-F1
#
_cell.length_a   1.000
_cell.length_b   1.000
_cell.length_c   1.000
_cell.angle_alpha   90.00
_cell.angle_beta   90.00
_cell.angle_gamma   90.00
#
_symmetry.space_group_name_H-M   'P 1'
#
loop_
_entity.id
_entity.type
_entity.pdbx_description
1 polymer ?
#
loop_
_entity_poly.entity_id
_entity_poly.type
_entity_poly.pdbx_seq_one_letter_code
_entity_poly.pdbx_strand_id
1 'polypeptide(L)' 'TKFNAKSATVNALINSDIYTNISDSLALEISGNSEVYLYGSPKIDLMTFTDTAKLQKKE' A
#
# COMPACT_ATOMS: atom_id res chain seq x y z
N THR A 1 18.76 -5.30 -6.89
CA THR A 1 18.66 -5.02 -5.44
C THR A 1 17.19 -4.96 -5.06
N LYS A 2 16.75 -5.66 -4.02
CA LYS A 2 15.36 -5.58 -3.54
C LYS A 2 15.22 -4.34 -2.64
N PHE A 3 14.22 -3.51 -2.89
CA PHE A 3 13.87 -2.40 -2.00
C PHE A 3 13.05 -2.95 -0.84
N ASN A 4 13.47 -2.65 0.39
CA ASN A 4 12.75 -3.00 1.61
C ASN A 4 12.77 -1.76 2.52
N ALA A 5 11.64 -1.45 3.14
CA ALA A 5 11.56 -0.39 4.12
C ALA A 5 10.90 -0.92 5.41
N LYS A 6 11.27 -0.33 6.55
CA LYS A 6 10.60 -0.62 7.82
C LYS A 6 9.21 0.00 7.83
N SER A 7 9.13 1.28 7.50
CA SER A 7 7.89 2.04 7.50
C SER A 7 7.74 2.89 6.24
N ALA A 8 6.50 3.15 5.85
CA ALA A 8 6.18 4.04 4.73
C ALA A 8 4.79 4.67 4.86
N THR A 9 4.60 5.79 4.17
CA THR A 9 3.29 6.37 3.86
C THR A 9 3.08 6.25 2.36
N VAL A 10 1.92 5.75 1.95
CA VAL A 10 1.58 5.52 0.54
C VAL A 10 0.25 6.19 0.22
N ASN A 11 0.27 7.06 -0.79
CA ASN A 11 -0.90 7.78 -1.28
C ASN A 11 -1.14 7.40 -2.75
N ALA A 12 -2.18 6.62 -3.01
CA ALA A 12 -2.55 6.15 -4.35
C ALA A 12 -3.99 6.59 -4.65
N LEU A 13 -4.16 7.78 -5.24
CA LEU A 13 -5.44 8.50 -5.16
C LEU A 13 -6.30 8.47 -6.43
N ILE A 14 -5.74 8.11 -7.58
CA ILE A 14 -6.42 8.22 -8.87
C ILE A 14 -6.43 6.87 -9.59
N ASN A 15 -5.35 6.54 -10.30
CA ASN A 15 -5.16 5.31 -11.05
C ASN A 15 -3.68 4.92 -10.94
N SER A 16 -3.31 4.27 -9.84
CA SER A 16 -1.90 3.98 -9.55
C SER A 16 -1.72 2.56 -9.04
N ASP A 17 -0.72 1.89 -9.58
CA ASP A 17 -0.30 0.56 -9.15
C ASP A 17 1.00 0.67 -8.35
N ILE A 18 0.96 0.30 -7.08
CA ILE A 18 2.09 0.45 -6.15
C ILE A 18 2.49 -0.93 -5.63
N TYR A 19 3.77 -1.26 -5.79
CA TYR A 19 4.36 -2.50 -5.28
C TYR A 19 5.32 -2.14 -4.14
N THR A 20 5.08 -2.66 -2.94
CA THR A 20 5.86 -2.28 -1.76
C THR A 20 6.14 -3.44 -0.82
N ASN A 21 7.34 -3.42 -0.21
CA ASN A 21 7.75 -4.40 0.80
C ASN A 21 8.09 -3.68 2.11
N ILE A 22 7.08 -3.60 3.00
CA ILE A 22 7.15 -2.87 4.27
C ILE A 22 7.00 -3.86 5.42
N SER A 23 7.91 -3.83 6.41
CA SER A 23 7.94 -4.85 7.46
C SER A 23 7.35 -4.43 8.81
N ASP A 24 7.23 -3.13 9.09
CA ASP A 24 6.87 -2.62 10.43
C ASP A 24 5.56 -1.82 10.41
N SER A 25 5.51 -0.65 9.76
CA SER A 25 4.28 0.17 9.70
C SER A 25 3.99 0.76 8.32
N LEU A 26 2.74 0.69 7.89
CA LEU A 26 2.29 1.24 6.61
C LEU A 26 1.05 2.10 6.82
N ALA A 27 1.17 3.40 6.58
CA ALA A 27 0.04 4.32 6.50
C ALA A 27 -0.45 4.43 5.05
N LEU A 28 -1.76 4.26 4.82
CA LEU A 28 -2.35 4.19 3.49
C LEU A 28 -3.51 5.15 3.28
N GLU A 29 -3.44 5.88 2.17
CA GLU A 29 -4.58 6.56 1.54
C GLU A 29 -4.73 6.03 0.11
N ILE A 30 -5.84 5.36 -0.15
CA ILE A 30 -6.12 4.69 -1.43
C ILE A 30 -7.52 5.06 -1.92
N SER A 31 -7.61 5.59 -3.14
CA SER A 31 -8.86 5.97 -3.80
C SER A 31 -8.77 5.82 -5.32
N GLY A 32 -9.90 6.06 -6.00
CA GLY A 32 -10.01 5.83 -7.45
C GLY A 32 -9.84 4.35 -7.81
N ASN A 33 -9.27 4.09 -8.98
CA ASN A 33 -8.95 2.73 -9.42
C ASN A 33 -7.46 2.43 -9.20
N SER A 34 -7.02 2.58 -7.95
CA SER A 34 -5.63 2.35 -7.54
C SER A 34 -5.47 0.99 -6.85
N GLU A 35 -4.35 0.32 -7.11
CA GLU A 35 -4.03 -0.98 -6.52
C GLU A 35 -2.69 -0.93 -5.77
N VAL A 36 -2.68 -1.38 -4.51
CA VAL A 36 -1.48 -1.52 -3.68
C VAL A 36 -1.19 -3.00 -3.46
N TYR A 37 -0.03 -3.45 -3.92
CA TYR A 37 0.49 -4.80 -3.76
C TYR A 37 1.57 -4.81 -2.67
N LEU A 38 1.23 -5.44 -1.54
CA LEU A 38 2.05 -5.46 -0.34
C LEU A 38 2.73 -6.82 -0.17
N TYR A 39 4.06 -6.86 -0.21
CA TYR A 39 4.85 -8.08 -0.02
C TYR A 39 5.19 -8.34 1.45
N GLY A 40 5.36 -7.28 2.25
CA GLY A 40 5.67 -7.40 3.67
C GLY A 40 4.43 -7.67 4.53
N SER A 41 4.63 -7.68 5.85
CA SER A 41 3.57 -7.88 6.84
C SER A 41 3.61 -6.80 7.93
N PRO A 42 3.44 -5.51 7.58
CA PRO A 42 3.45 -4.42 8.53
C PRO A 42 2.12 -4.33 9.29
N LYS A 43 2.09 -3.58 10.39
CA LYS A 43 0.85 -2.99 10.89
C LYS A 43 0.35 -1.97 9.86
N ILE A 44 -0.93 -2.04 9.52
CA ILE A 44 -1.54 -1.14 8.52
C ILE A 44 -2.46 -0.15 9.23
N ASP A 45 -2.20 1.15 9.04
CA ASP A 45 -3.12 2.23 9.40
C ASP A 45 -3.74 2.79 8.11
N LEU A 46 -5.02 2.49 7.88
CA LEU A 46 -5.75 2.81 6.65
C LEU A 46 -6.64 4.05 6.87
N MET A 47 -6.25 5.19 6.29
CA MET A 47 -6.94 6.47 6.48
C MET A 47 -8.09 6.66 5.48
N THR A 48 -7.86 6.30 4.21
CA THR A 48 -8.86 6.39 3.14
C THR A 48 -8.81 5.11 2.29
N PHE A 49 -9.97 4.50 2.04
CA PHE A 49 -10.13 3.34 1.17
C PHE A 49 -11.50 3.39 0.49
N THR A 50 -11.54 3.94 -0.73
CA THR A 50 -12.80 4.27 -1.43
C THR A 50 -12.78 3.83 -2.90
N ASP A 51 -13.92 4.03 -3.57
CA ASP A 51 -14.12 3.74 -5.00
C ASP A 51 -13.87 2.27 -5.36
N THR A 52 -12.97 2.01 -6.30
CA THR A 52 -12.59 0.67 -6.74
C THR A 52 -11.18 0.31 -6.30
N ALA A 53 -10.63 1.02 -5.30
CA ALA A 53 -9.27 0.81 -4.82
C ALA A 53 -9.10 -0.60 -4.25
N LYS A 54 -7.87 -1.14 -4.35
CA LYS A 54 -7.52 -2.47 -3.85
C LYS A 54 -6.24 -2.44 -3.06
N LEU A 55 -6.23 -3.19 -1.96
CA LEU A 55 -5.03 -3.55 -1.22
C LEU A 55 -4.90 -5.07 -1.25
N GLN A 56 -3.80 -5.59 -1.80
CA GLN A 56 -3.58 -7.03 -1.97
C GLN A 56 -2.24 -7.44 -1.35
N LYS A 57 -2.27 -8.41 -0.44
CA LYS A 57 -1.06 -9.12 0.00
C LYS A 57 -0.52 -9.98 -1.14
N LYS A 58 0.79 -9.91 -1.37
CA LYS A 58 1.57 -10.78 -2.26
C LYS A 58 2.60 -11.58 -1.46
N GLU A 59 3.04 -12.70 -2.03
CA GLU A 59 4.13 -13.54 -1.49
C GLU A 59 5.42 -13.34 -2.29
#